data_AF-A0A9W7GVN3-F1
#
_entry.id   AF-A0A9W7GVN3-F1
#
_cell.length_a   1.000
_cell.length_b   1.000
_cell.length_c   1.000
_cell.angle_alpha   90.00
_cell.angle_beta   90.00
_cell.angle_gamma   90.00
#
_symmetry.space_group_name_H-M   'P 1'
#
loop_
_entity.id
_entity.type
_entity.pdbx_description
1 polymer ?
#
loop_
_entity_poly.entity_id
_entity_poly.type
_entity_poly.pdbx_seq_one_letter_code
_entity_poly.pdbx_strand_id
1 'polypeptide(L)'
;MAPRPSLITFLTFILLVFHKAAMAATFIFLNKCDYTVWPGILANPGSPKLETTGFQLMKGGSRSFQAPTGWAGRFWGRTGCIFDDSARGSCTTGDCGSGEVECNGAGTIPPATLAEFTLGSGSQDFYDVSLVDGYNLPMIVEGNGGSGECATTGCVTDLNKMCPSELRIDGGDACKSACDALGNPEYCCSGTYNSPAACKPSMYSLLFKSACPKSYSYAFDDASSTFTCTGADYTITFCPNVPSLKSSNTTDESGSDPMQASALDSQWLANLATGDSTKTQPFSGIQFGFVLTIISVLL
;
A
#
# COMPACT_ATOMS: atom_id res chain seq x y z
N MET A 1 -22.84 7.82 -58.93
CA MET A 1 -23.29 8.95 -58.09
C MET A 1 -23.10 8.51 -56.64
N ALA A 2 -21.99 8.88 -56.00
CA ALA A 2 -21.71 8.46 -54.63
C ALA A 2 -22.62 9.22 -53.66
N PRO A 3 -23.23 8.57 -52.66
CA PRO A 3 -24.06 9.25 -51.68
C PRO A 3 -23.18 10.21 -50.87
N ARG A 4 -23.54 11.50 -50.85
CA ARG A 4 -22.89 12.48 -49.98
C ARG A 4 -23.22 12.10 -48.53
N PRO A 5 -22.22 11.92 -47.65
CA PRO A 5 -22.49 11.64 -46.25
C PRO A 5 -23.33 12.78 -45.67
N SER A 6 -24.41 12.43 -44.98
CA SER A 6 -25.28 13.41 -44.32
C SER A 6 -24.47 14.11 -43.23
N LEU A 7 -24.66 15.43 -43.08
CA LEU A 7 -24.04 16.24 -42.02
C LEU A 7 -24.32 15.62 -40.63
N ILE A 8 -25.45 14.94 -40.47
CA ILE A 8 -25.84 14.20 -39.26
C ILE A 8 -24.91 13.01 -39.02
N THR A 9 -24.52 12.27 -40.06
CA THR A 9 -23.60 11.13 -39.97
C THR A 9 -22.17 11.57 -39.61
N PHE A 10 -21.77 12.77 -40.04
CA PHE A 10 -20.49 13.37 -39.68
C PHE A 10 -20.49 13.88 -38.23
N LEU A 11 -21.58 14.50 -37.77
CA LEU A 11 -21.76 14.95 -36.39
C LEU A 11 -21.83 13.79 -35.38
N THR A 12 -22.51 12.68 -35.71
CA THR A 12 -22.53 11.49 -34.85
C THR A 12 -21.18 10.78 -34.79
N PHE A 13 -20.43 10.73 -35.89
CA PHE A 13 -19.06 10.23 -35.90
C PHE A 13 -18.12 11.10 -35.04
N ILE A 14 -18.25 12.43 -35.11
CA ILE A 14 -17.50 13.37 -34.25
C ILE A 14 -17.86 13.19 -32.76
N LEU A 15 -19.14 13.03 -32.41
CA LEU A 15 -19.59 12.78 -31.03
C LEU A 15 -19.11 11.43 -30.48
N LEU A 16 -18.98 10.39 -31.32
CA LEU A 16 -18.42 9.10 -30.93
C LEU A 16 -16.89 9.14 -30.74
N VAL A 17 -16.18 10.03 -31.44
CA VAL A 17 -14.72 10.22 -31.33
C VAL A 17 -14.33 11.02 -30.07
N PHE A 18 -15.27 11.67 -29.39
CA PHE A 18 -15.02 12.48 -28.18
C PHE A 18 -15.59 11.90 -26.87
N HIS A 19 -15.60 10.57 -26.69
CA HIS A 19 -15.68 10.02 -25.34
C HIS A 19 -14.34 10.20 -24.63
N LYS A 20 -14.06 11.41 -24.15
CA LYS A 20 -12.97 11.62 -23.18
C LYS A 20 -13.36 10.85 -21.93
N ALA A 21 -12.53 9.88 -21.54
CA ALA A 21 -12.65 9.29 -20.20
C ALA A 21 -12.62 10.44 -19.18
N ALA A 22 -13.63 10.51 -18.32
CA ALA A 22 -13.61 11.46 -17.23
C ALA A 22 -12.40 11.12 -16.34
N MET A 23 -11.58 12.13 -16.04
CA MET A 23 -10.47 11.97 -15.09
C MET A 23 -11.05 12.01 -13.68
N ALA A 24 -10.66 11.06 -12.83
CA ALA A 24 -11.15 10.98 -11.46
C ALA A 24 -10.13 11.53 -10.46
N ALA A 25 -8.90 11.05 -10.51
CA ALA A 25 -7.89 11.38 -9.51
C ALA A 25 -6.52 11.59 -10.14
N THR A 26 -5.76 12.51 -9.55
CA THR A 26 -4.32 12.66 -9.77
C THR A 26 -3.58 11.83 -8.73
N PHE A 27 -2.72 10.92 -9.19
CA PHE A 27 -1.73 10.26 -8.35
C PHE A 27 -0.42 11.04 -8.39
N ILE A 28 0.08 11.47 -7.23
CA ILE A 28 1.32 12.21 -7.06
C ILE A 28 2.32 11.30 -6.36
N PHE A 29 3.41 10.94 -7.04
CA PHE A 29 4.49 10.14 -6.47
C PHE A 29 5.54 11.08 -5.90
N LEU A 30 6.02 10.81 -4.70
CA LEU A 30 7.07 11.56 -4.04
C LEU A 30 8.12 10.62 -3.46
N ASN A 31 9.38 10.78 -3.88
CA ASN A 31 10.49 10.03 -3.32
C ASN A 31 11.21 10.85 -2.24
N LYS A 32 10.99 10.52 -0.97
CA LYS A 32 11.75 11.08 0.16
C LYS A 32 12.88 10.17 0.64
N CYS A 33 13.11 9.03 -0.01
CA CYS A 33 14.25 8.17 0.27
C CYS A 33 15.54 8.90 -0.10
N ASP A 34 16.66 8.49 0.50
CA ASP A 34 17.98 9.01 0.17
C ASP A 34 18.63 8.34 -1.06
N TYR A 35 17.89 7.45 -1.72
CA TYR A 35 18.23 6.74 -2.95
C TYR A 35 17.13 6.89 -4.01
N THR A 36 17.44 6.50 -5.25
CA THR A 36 16.47 6.44 -6.35
C THR A 36 15.52 5.26 -6.16
N VAL A 37 14.22 5.51 -6.36
CA VAL A 37 13.19 4.47 -6.42
C VAL A 37 12.71 4.35 -7.86
N TRP A 38 12.34 3.15 -8.29
CA TRP A 38 11.71 2.95 -9.61
C TRP A 38 10.28 2.47 -9.41
N PRO A 39 9.28 3.37 -9.36
CA PRO A 39 7.92 2.95 -9.15
C PRO A 39 7.45 2.02 -10.28
N GLY A 40 6.66 1.02 -9.91
CA GLY A 40 5.91 0.15 -10.82
C GLY A 40 4.41 0.46 -10.72
N ILE A 41 3.70 0.30 -11.83
CA ILE A 41 2.27 0.54 -11.93
C ILE A 41 1.62 -0.65 -12.62
N LEU A 42 0.62 -1.24 -11.97
CA LEU A 42 -0.21 -2.28 -12.54
C LEU A 42 -1.68 -1.89 -12.43
N ALA A 43 -2.35 -1.76 -13.58
CA ALA A 43 -3.80 -1.65 -13.64
C ALA A 43 -4.44 -3.04 -13.46
N ASN A 44 -5.56 -3.10 -12.73
CA ASN A 44 -6.33 -4.33 -12.58
C ASN A 44 -7.05 -4.70 -13.89
N PRO A 45 -7.44 -5.97 -14.08
CA PRO A 45 -8.28 -6.36 -15.20
C PRO A 45 -9.52 -5.46 -15.34
N GLY A 46 -9.74 -4.93 -16.54
CA GLY A 46 -10.83 -3.98 -16.83
C GLY A 46 -10.46 -2.51 -16.67
N SER A 47 -9.34 -2.18 -16.02
CA SER A 47 -8.80 -0.82 -15.96
C SER A 47 -7.75 -0.58 -17.06
N PRO A 48 -7.72 0.62 -17.68
CA PRO A 48 -6.70 0.94 -18.68
C PRO A 48 -5.31 1.13 -18.03
N LYS A 49 -4.27 0.87 -18.82
CA LYS A 49 -2.90 1.31 -18.48
C LYS A 49 -2.89 2.82 -18.32
N LEU A 50 -2.18 3.32 -17.30
CA LEU A 50 -1.85 4.74 -17.20
C LEU A 50 -0.77 5.13 -18.25
N GLU A 51 -0.28 6.37 -18.21
CA GLU A 51 0.75 6.85 -19.15
C GLU A 51 2.00 5.95 -19.20
N THR A 52 2.35 5.32 -18.09
CA THR A 52 3.49 4.42 -17.92
C THR A 52 3.12 3.25 -17.00
N THR A 53 3.87 2.15 -17.09
CA THR A 53 3.84 1.03 -16.13
C THR A 53 5.06 0.99 -15.22
N GLY A 54 6.04 1.86 -15.42
CA GLY A 54 7.19 1.98 -14.53
C GLY A 54 8.14 3.08 -14.96
N PHE A 55 8.77 3.75 -13.99
CA PHE A 55 9.63 4.91 -14.25
C PHE A 55 10.69 5.08 -13.18
N GLN A 56 11.70 5.91 -13.47
CA GLN A 56 12.71 6.32 -12.49
C GLN A 56 12.23 7.53 -11.69
N LEU A 57 12.38 7.50 -10.37
CA LEU A 57 12.08 8.61 -9.48
C LEU A 57 13.28 8.89 -8.56
N MET A 58 14.07 9.90 -8.92
CA MET A 58 15.27 10.29 -8.16
C MET A 58 14.92 10.76 -6.74
N LYS A 59 15.90 10.75 -5.84
CA LYS A 59 15.80 11.33 -4.49
C LYS A 59 15.23 12.76 -4.55
N GLY A 60 14.21 13.01 -3.74
CA GLY A 60 13.51 14.30 -3.67
C GLY A 60 12.63 14.60 -4.89
N GLY A 61 12.58 13.69 -5.87
CA GLY A 61 11.78 13.84 -7.09
C GLY A 61 10.30 13.61 -6.85
N SER A 62 9.50 14.19 -7.74
CA SER A 62 8.06 13.96 -7.80
C SER A 62 7.60 13.79 -9.25
N ARG A 63 6.55 12.98 -9.46
CA ARG A 63 5.89 12.80 -10.76
C ARG A 63 4.41 12.52 -10.54
N SER A 64 3.55 13.07 -11.38
CA SER A 64 2.11 12.90 -11.27
C SER A 64 1.51 12.22 -12.49
N PHE A 65 0.44 11.46 -12.28
CA PHE A 65 -0.34 10.81 -13.32
C PHE A 65 -1.82 11.02 -13.08
N GLN A 66 -2.59 11.05 -14.16
CA GLN A 66 -4.04 11.11 -14.10
C GLN A 66 -4.61 9.71 -14.29
N ALA A 67 -5.58 9.34 -13.46
CA ALA A 67 -6.33 8.11 -13.59
C ALA A 67 -7.80 8.40 -13.96
N PRO A 68 -8.39 7.59 -14.85
CA PRO A 68 -9.79 7.75 -15.21
C PRO A 68 -10.71 7.33 -14.07
N THR A 69 -11.96 7.78 -14.14
CA THR A 69 -13.04 7.30 -13.30
C THR A 69 -13.18 5.77 -13.34
N GLY A 70 -13.39 5.15 -12.18
CA GLY A 70 -13.48 3.69 -12.08
C GLY A 70 -12.15 2.94 -12.14
N TRP A 71 -11.00 3.63 -12.18
CA TRP A 71 -9.70 2.97 -12.27
C TRP A 71 -9.40 2.18 -11.00
N ALA A 72 -8.95 0.94 -11.16
CA ALA A 72 -8.43 0.12 -10.09
C ALA A 72 -7.05 -0.42 -10.44
N GLY A 73 -6.18 -0.51 -9.46
CA GLY A 73 -4.80 -0.95 -9.66
C GLY A 73 -3.95 -0.76 -8.43
N ARG A 74 -2.64 -0.94 -8.62
CA ARG A 74 -1.66 -0.88 -7.55
C ARG A 74 -0.35 -0.29 -7.99
N PHE A 75 0.34 0.28 -7.02
CA PHE A 75 1.65 0.89 -7.14
C PHE A 75 2.61 0.31 -6.11
N TRP A 76 3.89 0.28 -6.45
CA TRP A 76 4.96 -0.10 -5.53
C TRP A 76 6.26 0.59 -5.92
N GLY A 77 7.24 0.62 -5.02
CA GLY A 77 8.58 1.11 -5.31
C GLY A 77 9.57 -0.05 -5.49
N ARG A 78 10.37 -0.02 -6.56
CA ARG A 78 11.51 -0.94 -6.75
C ARG A 78 12.80 -0.29 -6.26
N THR A 79 13.70 -1.10 -5.69
CA THR A 79 15.01 -0.65 -5.16
C THR A 79 16.16 -1.50 -5.68
N GLY A 80 17.38 -0.97 -5.60
CA GLY A 80 18.59 -1.68 -6.07
C GLY A 80 18.61 -1.91 -7.58
N CYS A 81 17.90 -1.08 -8.35
CA CYS A 81 17.75 -1.28 -9.78
C CYS A 81 19.00 -0.88 -10.57
N ILE A 82 19.37 -1.73 -11.53
CA ILE A 82 20.45 -1.49 -12.49
C ILE A 82 19.84 -1.63 -13.87
N PHE A 83 19.71 -0.51 -14.59
CA PHE A 83 19.24 -0.47 -15.98
C PHE A 83 20.35 0.07 -16.89
N ASP A 84 20.49 -0.51 -18.07
CA ASP A 84 21.39 -0.03 -19.12
C ASP A 84 20.81 1.20 -19.84
N ASP A 85 21.58 1.79 -20.77
CA ASP A 85 21.14 2.95 -21.58
C ASP A 85 19.92 2.65 -22.47
N SER A 86 19.58 1.36 -22.65
CA SER A 86 18.38 0.90 -23.36
C SER A 86 17.21 0.63 -22.40
N ALA A 87 17.30 1.09 -21.15
CA ALA A 87 16.31 0.89 -20.08
C ALA A 87 16.02 -0.58 -19.74
N ARG A 88 16.98 -1.49 -19.98
CA ARG A 88 16.86 -2.92 -19.67
C ARG A 88 17.70 -3.29 -18.46
N GLY A 89 17.19 -4.20 -17.64
CA GLY A 89 17.82 -4.52 -16.37
C GLY A 89 16.87 -5.18 -15.37
N SER A 90 17.22 -5.09 -14.10
CA SER A 90 16.46 -5.68 -13.00
C SER A 90 16.64 -4.90 -11.70
N CYS A 91 15.76 -5.15 -10.75
CA CYS A 91 15.81 -4.62 -9.40
C CYS A 91 16.06 -5.71 -8.36
N THR A 92 16.62 -5.34 -7.22
CA THR A 92 16.82 -6.24 -6.07
C THR A 92 15.48 -6.54 -5.41
N THR A 93 14.68 -5.51 -5.13
CA THR A 93 13.37 -5.67 -4.48
C THR A 93 12.26 -5.12 -5.36
N GLY A 94 11.10 -5.77 -5.29
CA GLY A 94 9.88 -5.39 -6.00
C GLY A 94 9.98 -5.48 -7.53
N ASP A 95 11.01 -6.12 -8.09
CA ASP A 95 11.19 -6.28 -9.53
C ASP A 95 9.92 -6.83 -10.20
N CYS A 96 9.62 -6.43 -11.43
CA CYS A 96 8.42 -6.89 -12.12
C CYS A 96 8.69 -7.94 -13.21
N GLY A 97 9.93 -8.42 -13.33
CA GLY A 97 10.30 -9.49 -14.25
C GLY A 97 10.19 -9.14 -15.73
N SER A 98 9.90 -7.88 -16.08
CA SER A 98 9.80 -7.43 -17.47
C SER A 98 11.17 -7.32 -18.15
N GLY A 99 12.24 -7.24 -17.35
CA GLY A 99 13.58 -6.95 -17.84
C GLY A 99 13.79 -5.49 -18.26
N GLU A 100 12.83 -4.60 -17.95
CA GLU A 100 12.80 -3.20 -18.39
C GLU A 100 12.34 -2.25 -17.26
N VAL A 101 12.56 -0.95 -17.46
CA VAL A 101 11.99 0.08 -16.56
C VAL A 101 10.46 0.01 -16.56
N GLU A 102 9.83 -0.20 -17.71
CA GLU A 102 8.38 -0.43 -17.82
C GLU A 102 8.03 -1.85 -17.34
N CYS A 103 7.00 -2.00 -16.53
CA CYS A 103 6.54 -3.32 -16.08
C CYS A 103 5.63 -4.02 -17.10
N ASN A 104 5.15 -3.34 -18.13
CA ASN A 104 4.43 -3.92 -19.27
C ASN A 104 3.22 -4.80 -18.89
N GLY A 105 2.53 -4.44 -17.80
CA GLY A 105 1.38 -5.20 -17.28
C GLY A 105 1.76 -6.37 -16.36
N ALA A 106 3.05 -6.58 -16.07
CA ALA A 106 3.49 -7.48 -15.02
C ALA A 106 3.33 -6.84 -13.63
N GLY A 107 3.01 -7.69 -12.65
CA GLY A 107 3.02 -7.30 -11.24
C GLY A 107 4.41 -7.38 -10.64
N THR A 108 4.53 -6.95 -9.39
CA THR A 108 5.76 -7.11 -8.62
C THR A 108 6.02 -8.58 -8.27
N ILE A 109 7.29 -8.94 -8.17
CA ILE A 109 7.79 -10.17 -7.56
C ILE A 109 8.03 -9.83 -6.07
N PRO A 110 7.25 -10.42 -5.13
CA PRO A 110 7.40 -10.17 -3.70
C PRO A 110 8.83 -10.43 -3.19
N PRO A 111 9.27 -9.71 -2.13
CA PRO A 111 8.50 -8.79 -1.31
C PRO A 111 8.40 -7.35 -1.86
N ALA A 112 7.22 -6.75 -1.71
CA ALA A 112 7.01 -5.34 -1.99
C ALA A 112 5.85 -4.76 -1.17
N THR A 113 6.04 -3.55 -0.64
CA THR A 113 4.94 -2.76 -0.06
C THR A 113 4.09 -2.22 -1.20
N LEU A 114 2.77 -2.46 -1.13
CA LEU A 114 1.82 -2.07 -2.17
C LEU A 114 0.95 -0.89 -1.72
N ALA A 115 0.63 0.00 -2.64
CA ALA A 115 -0.46 0.97 -2.49
C ALA A 115 -1.55 0.59 -3.48
N GLU A 116 -2.73 0.24 -2.99
CA GLU A 116 -3.82 -0.34 -3.76
C GLU A 116 -4.99 0.65 -3.82
N PHE A 117 -5.65 0.72 -4.98
CA PHE A 117 -6.73 1.68 -5.22
C PHE A 117 -7.87 1.05 -6.03
N THR A 118 -9.08 1.45 -5.68
CA THR A 118 -10.30 1.32 -6.49
C THR A 118 -11.02 2.66 -6.48
N LEU A 119 -10.91 3.41 -7.56
CA LEU A 119 -11.57 4.71 -7.70
C LEU A 119 -13.04 4.52 -8.02
N GLY A 120 -13.89 5.30 -7.35
CA GLY A 120 -15.32 5.29 -7.56
C GLY A 120 -15.72 5.84 -8.94
N SER A 121 -16.94 5.51 -9.36
CA SER A 121 -17.59 6.07 -10.55
C SER A 121 -18.69 7.05 -10.16
N GLY A 122 -18.32 8.13 -9.48
CA GLY A 122 -19.26 9.00 -8.76
C GLY A 122 -19.64 8.46 -7.38
N SER A 123 -18.94 7.42 -6.92
CA SER A 123 -19.00 6.85 -5.58
C SER A 123 -17.69 7.11 -4.82
N GLN A 124 -17.61 6.61 -3.60
CA GLN A 124 -16.39 6.65 -2.80
C GLN A 124 -15.27 5.82 -3.43
N ASP A 125 -14.04 6.29 -3.29
CA ASP A 125 -12.81 5.56 -3.59
C ASP A 125 -12.43 4.69 -2.39
N PHE A 126 -11.80 3.55 -2.66
CA PHE A 126 -11.17 2.68 -1.68
C PHE A 126 -9.67 2.64 -1.94
N TYR A 127 -8.88 2.77 -0.89
CA TYR A 127 -7.43 2.71 -0.98
C TYR A 127 -6.81 2.20 0.31
N ASP A 128 -5.62 1.65 0.18
CA ASP A 128 -4.85 1.11 1.28
C ASP A 128 -3.36 1.02 0.93
N VAL A 129 -2.54 0.81 1.96
CA VAL A 129 -1.19 0.26 1.82
C VAL A 129 -1.20 -1.15 2.38
N SER A 130 -0.67 -2.09 1.59
CA SER A 130 -0.73 -3.51 1.88
C SER A 130 0.66 -4.14 1.99
N LEU A 131 0.81 -4.97 3.02
CA LEU A 131 1.99 -5.79 3.33
C LEU A 131 1.71 -7.29 3.12
N VAL A 132 0.59 -7.62 2.47
CA VAL A 132 0.23 -9.02 2.12
C VAL A 132 1.32 -9.66 1.26
N ASP A 133 1.88 -8.87 0.34
CA ASP A 133 3.01 -9.24 -0.53
C ASP A 133 4.36 -8.88 0.10
N GLY A 134 4.42 -8.67 1.42
CA GLY A 134 5.66 -8.35 2.13
C GLY A 134 5.96 -6.85 2.21
N TYR A 135 7.21 -6.54 2.52
CA TYR A 135 7.70 -5.18 2.72
C TYR A 135 9.10 -5.02 2.15
N ASN A 136 9.37 -3.91 1.49
CA ASN A 136 10.72 -3.55 1.05
C ASN A 136 11.11 -2.12 1.44
N LEU A 137 10.17 -1.17 1.44
CA LEU A 137 10.43 0.22 1.81
C LEU A 137 9.20 0.90 2.44
N PRO A 138 9.40 1.93 3.29
CA PRO A 138 8.28 2.60 3.92
C PRO A 138 7.47 3.39 2.89
N MET A 139 6.14 3.32 2.98
CA MET A 139 5.24 3.98 2.04
C MET A 139 3.97 4.44 2.76
N ILE A 140 3.50 5.65 2.41
CA ILE A 140 2.18 6.15 2.81
C ILE A 140 1.39 6.64 1.60
N VAL A 141 0.07 6.67 1.77
CA VAL A 141 -0.90 7.30 0.85
C VAL A 141 -1.69 8.35 1.62
N GLU A 142 -1.77 9.56 1.07
CA GLU A 142 -2.52 10.69 1.61
C GLU A 142 -3.56 11.17 0.59
N GLY A 143 -4.83 11.25 1.00
CA GLY A 143 -5.89 11.87 0.19
C GLY A 143 -5.90 13.40 0.31
N ASN A 144 -6.03 14.11 -0.81
CA ASN A 144 -5.91 15.57 -0.90
C ASN A 144 -7.20 16.18 -1.48
N GLY A 145 -7.77 17.15 -0.77
CA GLY A 145 -8.90 17.96 -1.24
C GLY A 145 -10.28 17.29 -1.28
N GLY A 146 -10.37 15.97 -1.07
CA GLY A 146 -11.62 15.22 -1.06
C GLY A 146 -12.45 15.35 0.21
N SER A 147 -13.52 14.56 0.29
CA SER A 147 -14.46 14.53 1.41
C SER A 147 -14.70 13.10 1.93
N GLY A 148 -15.13 12.99 3.19
CA GLY A 148 -15.22 11.72 3.92
C GLY A 148 -14.10 11.60 4.94
N GLU A 149 -13.63 10.38 5.20
CA GLU A 149 -12.54 10.13 6.15
C GLU A 149 -11.20 10.62 5.60
N CYS A 150 -10.85 10.21 4.37
CA CYS A 150 -9.64 10.61 3.66
C CYS A 150 -8.35 10.48 4.49
N ALA A 151 -8.32 9.50 5.40
CA ALA A 151 -7.22 9.33 6.33
C ALA A 151 -5.98 8.72 5.67
N THR A 152 -4.80 9.15 6.14
CA THR A 152 -3.52 8.58 5.72
C THR A 152 -3.41 7.11 6.11
N THR A 153 -3.05 6.27 5.14
CA THR A 153 -2.70 4.84 5.29
C THR A 153 -1.24 4.62 4.96
N GLY A 154 -0.64 3.56 5.50
CA GLY A 154 0.77 3.26 5.24
C GLY A 154 1.58 2.76 6.41
N CYS A 155 2.86 2.53 6.10
CA CYS A 155 3.88 2.20 7.06
C CYS A 155 5.03 3.21 6.99
N VAL A 156 5.23 3.93 8.10
CA VAL A 156 6.37 4.83 8.30
C VAL A 156 7.54 4.12 8.99
N THR A 157 7.25 3.02 9.68
CA THR A 157 8.24 2.23 10.41
C THR A 157 9.07 1.40 9.44
N ASP A 158 10.37 1.34 9.68
CA ASP A 158 11.27 0.49 8.92
C ASP A 158 11.15 -0.98 9.36
N LEU A 159 10.21 -1.71 8.75
CA LEU A 159 9.89 -3.11 9.09
C LEU A 159 11.08 -4.05 8.88
N ASN A 160 11.99 -3.73 7.96
CA ASN A 160 13.19 -4.53 7.67
C ASN A 160 14.05 -4.77 8.93
N LYS A 161 14.09 -3.80 9.84
CA LYS A 161 14.82 -3.91 11.13
C LYS A 161 14.21 -4.90 12.11
N MET A 162 12.93 -5.22 11.95
CA MET A 162 12.17 -6.14 12.80
C MET A 162 11.85 -7.45 12.07
N CYS A 163 12.29 -7.60 10.82
CA CYS A 163 11.98 -8.75 9.99
C CYS A 163 12.56 -10.04 10.61
N PRO A 164 11.72 -11.06 10.91
CA PRO A 164 12.19 -12.38 11.35
C PRO A 164 13.19 -12.97 10.36
N SER A 165 14.15 -13.73 10.87
CA SER A 165 15.26 -14.28 10.06
C SER A 165 14.78 -15.12 8.87
N GLU A 166 13.72 -15.88 9.06
CA GLU A 166 13.09 -16.78 8.10
C GLU A 166 12.29 -16.05 7.02
N LEU A 167 11.99 -14.76 7.21
CA LEU A 167 11.29 -13.92 6.23
C LEU A 167 12.23 -12.95 5.50
N ARG A 168 13.48 -12.84 5.96
CA ARG A 168 14.44 -11.85 5.47
C ARG A 168 15.06 -12.26 4.14
N ILE A 169 15.18 -11.32 3.21
CA ILE A 169 15.98 -11.49 1.99
C ILE A 169 17.04 -10.40 1.85
N ASP A 170 17.96 -10.59 0.90
CA ASP A 170 18.91 -9.57 0.45
C ASP A 170 19.67 -8.89 1.60
N GLY A 171 20.17 -9.70 2.55
CA GLY A 171 20.95 -9.19 3.69
C GLY A 171 20.15 -8.37 4.70
N GLY A 172 18.83 -8.24 4.55
CA GLY A 172 17.99 -7.40 5.40
C GLY A 172 17.25 -6.29 4.67
N ASP A 173 17.41 -6.15 3.36
CA ASP A 173 16.85 -5.02 2.60
C ASP A 173 15.36 -5.19 2.26
N ALA A 174 14.80 -6.39 2.45
CA ALA A 174 13.36 -6.62 2.38
C ALA A 174 12.89 -7.80 3.26
N CYS A 175 11.59 -7.82 3.52
CA CYS A 175 10.91 -8.79 4.37
C CYS A 175 9.73 -9.43 3.63
N LYS A 176 9.81 -10.75 3.39
CA LYS A 176 8.70 -11.55 2.86
C LYS A 176 7.53 -11.56 3.83
N SER A 177 6.32 -11.68 3.30
CA SER A 177 5.19 -12.12 4.12
C SER A 177 5.32 -13.60 4.45
N ALA A 178 4.59 -14.07 5.46
CA ALA A 178 4.57 -15.49 5.80
C ALA A 178 4.01 -16.37 4.67
N CYS A 179 3.08 -15.84 3.86
CA CYS A 179 2.58 -16.55 2.70
C CYS A 179 3.70 -16.77 1.68
N ASP A 180 4.42 -15.72 1.30
CA ASP A 180 5.50 -15.81 0.30
C ASP A 180 6.69 -16.66 0.78
N ALA A 181 7.02 -16.60 2.07
CA ALA A 181 8.14 -17.36 2.61
C ALA A 181 7.82 -18.84 2.87
N LEU A 182 6.61 -19.15 3.37
CA LEU A 182 6.30 -20.46 3.93
C LEU A 182 5.24 -21.23 3.14
N GLY A 183 4.43 -20.56 2.31
CA GLY A 183 3.44 -21.19 1.43
C GLY A 183 2.28 -21.91 2.13
N ASN A 184 2.17 -21.83 3.45
CA ASN A 184 1.12 -22.51 4.20
C ASN A 184 -0.26 -21.88 3.89
N PRO A 185 -1.32 -22.68 3.66
CA PRO A 185 -2.67 -22.18 3.37
C PRO A 185 -3.21 -21.21 4.43
N GLU A 186 -2.84 -21.39 5.71
CA GLU A 186 -3.19 -20.53 6.83
C GLU A 186 -2.62 -19.10 6.68
N TYR A 187 -1.42 -18.96 6.11
CA TYR A 187 -0.79 -17.67 5.90
C TYR A 187 -1.22 -17.02 4.59
N CYS A 188 -1.52 -17.84 3.57
CA CYS A 188 -1.98 -17.38 2.28
C CYS A 188 -3.49 -17.20 2.18
N CYS A 189 -4.23 -17.51 3.26
CA CYS A 189 -5.70 -17.50 3.28
C CYS A 189 -6.32 -18.26 2.10
N SER A 190 -5.79 -19.44 1.78
CA SER A 190 -6.20 -20.22 0.62
C SER A 190 -6.90 -21.52 1.03
N GLY A 191 -7.58 -22.17 0.08
CA GLY A 191 -8.31 -23.42 0.33
C GLY A 191 -9.35 -23.26 1.44
N THR A 192 -9.24 -24.07 2.50
CA THR A 192 -10.15 -24.02 3.66
C THR A 192 -10.06 -22.71 4.47
N TYR A 193 -8.99 -21.94 4.28
CA TYR A 193 -8.77 -20.65 4.93
C TYR A 193 -9.24 -19.46 4.11
N ASN A 194 -9.88 -19.67 2.95
CA ASN A 194 -10.35 -18.58 2.08
C ASN A 194 -11.65 -17.90 2.58
N SER A 195 -11.66 -17.49 3.85
CA SER A 195 -12.69 -16.62 4.42
C SER A 195 -12.16 -15.91 5.67
N PRO A 196 -12.69 -14.73 6.03
CA PRO A 196 -12.35 -14.04 7.29
C PRO A 196 -12.66 -14.89 8.54
N ALA A 197 -13.64 -15.78 8.44
CA ALA A 197 -13.99 -16.69 9.52
C ALA A 197 -12.90 -17.75 9.77
N ALA A 198 -12.22 -18.21 8.72
CA ALA A 198 -11.24 -19.28 8.78
C ALA A 198 -9.78 -18.79 8.85
N CYS A 199 -9.40 -17.78 8.07
CA CYS A 199 -8.03 -17.22 8.13
C CYS A 199 -7.91 -16.27 9.32
N LYS A 200 -7.07 -16.62 10.29
CA LYS A 200 -6.82 -15.79 11.48
C LYS A 200 -5.44 -15.14 11.39
N PRO A 201 -5.24 -13.97 12.04
CA PRO A 201 -3.93 -13.37 12.15
C PRO A 201 -2.90 -14.36 12.71
N SER A 202 -1.73 -14.43 12.10
CA SER A 202 -0.58 -15.21 12.56
C SER A 202 0.36 -14.34 13.38
N MET A 203 1.36 -14.95 14.04
CA MET A 203 2.42 -14.18 14.70
C MET A 203 3.17 -13.24 13.73
N TYR A 204 3.31 -13.63 12.46
CA TYR A 204 3.96 -12.82 11.44
C TYR A 204 3.11 -11.62 11.01
N SER A 205 1.81 -11.84 10.74
CA SER A 205 0.92 -10.73 10.38
C SER A 205 0.70 -9.79 11.55
N LEU A 206 0.64 -10.30 12.79
CA LEU A 206 0.59 -9.46 13.99
C LEU A 206 1.85 -8.61 14.17
N LEU A 207 3.04 -9.12 13.84
CA LEU A 207 4.28 -8.33 13.82
C LEU A 207 4.17 -7.19 12.80
N PHE A 208 3.73 -7.49 11.58
CA PHE A 208 3.56 -6.49 10.52
C PHE A 208 2.53 -5.44 10.93
N LYS A 209 1.41 -5.87 11.52
CA LYS A 209 0.36 -4.97 12.00
C LYS A 209 0.82 -4.08 13.14
N SER A 210 1.59 -4.63 14.08
CA SER A 210 2.14 -3.86 15.20
C SER A 210 3.09 -2.76 14.72
N ALA A 211 3.89 -3.03 13.70
CA ALA A 211 4.79 -2.06 13.11
C ALA A 211 4.08 -1.01 12.24
N CYS A 212 3.03 -1.44 11.55
CA CYS A 212 2.30 -0.68 10.54
C CYS A 212 0.78 -0.78 10.78
N PRO A 213 0.23 -0.15 11.84
CA PRO A 213 -1.16 -0.38 12.26
C PRO A 213 -2.21 0.10 11.25
N LYS A 214 -1.82 0.97 10.31
CA LYS A 214 -2.67 1.51 9.25
C LYS A 214 -2.45 0.84 7.89
N SER A 215 -1.83 -0.33 7.85
CA SER A 215 -1.63 -1.13 6.64
C SER A 215 -2.27 -2.50 6.79
N TYR A 216 -2.63 -3.10 5.66
CA TYR A 216 -3.00 -4.53 5.62
C TYR A 216 -1.79 -5.37 5.99
N SER A 217 -1.97 -6.27 6.95
CA SER A 217 -0.92 -7.21 7.38
C SER A 217 -1.12 -8.64 6.88
N TYR A 218 -2.33 -8.98 6.43
CA TYR A 218 -2.71 -10.24 5.79
C TYR A 218 -4.03 -10.03 5.01
N ALA A 219 -4.46 -11.03 4.23
CA ALA A 219 -5.52 -10.87 3.22
C ALA A 219 -6.92 -10.48 3.74
N PHE A 220 -7.23 -10.67 5.02
CA PHE A 220 -8.56 -10.34 5.60
C PHE A 220 -8.46 -9.33 6.76
N ASP A 221 -7.47 -8.43 6.73
CA ASP A 221 -7.24 -7.37 7.72
C ASP A 221 -8.09 -6.11 7.47
N ASP A 222 -9.39 -6.26 7.22
CA ASP A 222 -10.19 -5.15 6.62
C ASP A 222 -10.47 -4.00 7.61
N ALA A 223 -10.80 -4.33 8.86
CA ALA A 223 -11.42 -3.41 9.82
C ALA A 223 -10.60 -2.16 10.18
N SER A 224 -9.29 -2.18 9.93
CA SER A 224 -8.37 -1.08 10.23
C SER A 224 -7.44 -0.70 9.07
N SER A 225 -7.66 -1.29 7.89
CA SER A 225 -6.71 -1.20 6.78
C SER A 225 -7.32 -0.74 5.48
N THR A 226 -8.66 -0.73 5.34
CA THR A 226 -9.33 -0.10 4.20
C THR A 226 -9.65 1.34 4.51
N PHE A 227 -9.23 2.24 3.63
CA PHE A 227 -9.51 3.66 3.76
C PHE A 227 -10.35 4.14 2.60
N THR A 228 -11.09 5.21 2.86
CA THR A 228 -12.07 5.70 1.90
C THR A 228 -12.06 7.22 1.78
N CYS A 229 -12.32 7.72 0.58
CA CYS A 229 -12.37 9.15 0.30
C CYS A 229 -13.18 9.41 -0.96
N THR A 230 -13.78 10.58 -1.10
CA THR A 230 -14.57 10.96 -2.28
C THR A 230 -13.99 12.20 -2.93
N GLY A 231 -13.66 12.10 -4.22
CA GLY A 231 -13.21 13.23 -5.04
C GLY A 231 -11.86 13.80 -4.61
N ALA A 232 -10.91 12.92 -4.27
CA ALA A 232 -9.55 13.31 -3.87
C ALA A 232 -8.53 13.05 -4.97
N ASP A 233 -7.44 13.82 -4.91
CA ASP A 233 -6.15 13.44 -5.47
C ASP A 233 -5.34 12.68 -4.40
N TYR A 234 -4.43 11.80 -4.79
CA TYR A 234 -3.69 10.94 -3.86
C TYR A 234 -2.18 11.16 -3.97
N THR A 235 -1.52 11.36 -2.84
CA THR A 235 -0.06 11.46 -2.78
C THR A 235 0.51 10.16 -2.21
N ILE A 236 1.30 9.45 -3.02
CA ILE A 236 2.07 8.27 -2.63
C ILE A 236 3.49 8.73 -2.29
N THR A 237 3.87 8.62 -1.02
CA THR A 237 5.21 9.01 -0.56
C THR A 237 6.02 7.77 -0.19
N PHE A 238 7.18 7.61 -0.83
CA PHE A 238 8.21 6.65 -0.43
C PHE A 238 9.14 7.25 0.62
N CYS A 239 9.49 6.47 1.64
CA CYS A 239 10.24 6.89 2.83
C CYS A 239 9.71 8.18 3.47
N PRO A 240 8.42 8.27 3.81
CA PRO A 240 7.84 9.43 4.49
C PRO A 240 8.55 9.67 5.82
N ASN A 241 9.24 10.81 5.93
CA ASN A 241 9.95 11.32 7.12
C ASN A 241 10.05 10.35 8.30
N VAL A 242 11.16 9.61 8.38
CA VAL A 242 11.83 9.44 9.66
C VAL A 242 12.69 10.69 9.87
N PRO A 243 12.48 11.51 10.90
CA PRO A 243 13.46 12.52 11.23
C PRO A 243 14.76 11.80 11.61
N SER A 244 15.70 11.70 10.65
CA SER A 244 17.09 11.44 10.98
C SER A 244 17.50 12.57 11.92
N LEU A 245 17.86 12.22 13.17
CA LEU A 245 18.37 13.14 14.17
C LEU A 245 19.41 14.05 13.51
N LYS A 246 18.98 15.28 13.21
CA LYS A 246 19.86 16.32 12.70
C LYS A 246 20.74 16.72 13.88
N SER A 247 21.93 16.12 13.96
CA SER A 247 23.03 16.66 14.75
C SER A 247 23.24 18.10 14.27
N SER A 248 22.66 19.03 15.01
CA SER A 248 22.94 20.44 14.89
C SER A 248 24.00 20.70 15.95
N ASN A 249 25.25 20.65 15.53
CA ASN A 249 26.36 21.17 16.30
C ASN A 249 26.15 22.67 16.51
N THR A 250 25.80 23.05 17.73
CA THR A 250 26.16 24.34 18.31
C THR A 250 26.61 24.09 19.74
N THR A 251 27.85 24.47 19.99
CA THR A 251 28.62 24.47 21.23
C THR A 251 27.95 25.33 22.32
N ASP A 252 27.85 24.82 23.55
CA ASP A 252 28.62 25.33 24.71
C ASP A 252 28.24 24.63 26.05
N GLU A 253 29.30 24.16 26.70
CA GLU A 253 29.61 23.85 28.12
C GLU A 253 28.64 23.18 29.14
N SER A 254 29.14 22.01 29.60
CA SER A 254 29.36 21.58 31.00
C SER A 254 28.30 20.72 31.73
N GLY A 255 28.73 19.54 32.23
CA GLY A 255 28.10 18.84 33.37
C GLY A 255 27.88 17.31 33.28
N SER A 256 28.93 16.53 33.59
CA SER A 256 29.00 15.19 34.24
C SER A 256 27.90 14.10 34.15
N ASP A 257 28.38 12.91 33.74
CA ASP A 257 28.09 11.50 34.10
C ASP A 257 27.01 10.63 33.38
N PRO A 258 27.29 9.32 33.13
CA PRO A 258 26.60 8.51 32.12
C PRO A 258 25.67 7.40 32.66
N MET A 259 24.97 6.76 31.72
CA MET A 259 24.24 5.47 31.77
C MET A 259 22.77 5.52 32.22
N GLN A 260 21.83 5.30 31.29
CA GLN A 260 21.06 4.04 31.20
C GLN A 260 20.09 4.09 30.00
N ALA A 261 20.42 3.38 28.92
CA ALA A 261 19.50 3.15 27.80
C ALA A 261 19.64 1.70 27.34
N SER A 262 19.00 0.77 28.06
CA SER A 262 18.89 -0.63 27.62
C SER A 262 17.70 -1.39 28.23
N ALA A 263 16.67 -0.71 28.73
CA ALA A 263 15.58 -1.39 29.46
C ALA A 263 14.26 -1.54 28.67
N LEU A 264 14.12 -0.93 27.49
CA LEU A 264 12.86 -0.97 26.73
C LEU A 264 12.77 -2.16 25.75
N ASP A 265 13.91 -2.73 25.34
CA ASP A 265 13.96 -3.81 24.33
C ASP A 265 13.68 -5.20 24.92
N SER A 266 13.86 -5.38 26.23
CA SER A 266 13.60 -6.67 26.92
C SER A 266 12.15 -6.83 27.39
N GLN A 267 11.38 -5.74 27.46
CA GLN A 267 10.04 -5.77 28.04
C GLN A 267 8.97 -6.23 27.04
N TRP A 268 9.18 -6.04 25.74
CA TRP A 268 8.24 -6.51 24.71
C TRP A 268 8.36 -8.03 24.47
N LEU A 269 9.60 -8.56 24.43
CA LEU A 269 9.85 -10.00 24.28
C LEU A 269 9.28 -10.83 25.43
N ALA A 270 9.29 -10.29 26.66
CA ALA A 270 8.69 -10.95 27.81
C ALA A 270 7.17 -11.04 27.75
N ASN A 271 6.50 -10.01 27.21
CA ASN A 271 5.04 -9.94 27.15
C ASN A 271 4.42 -10.84 26.06
N LEU A 272 5.22 -11.31 25.09
CA LEU A 272 4.81 -12.35 24.12
C LEU A 272 5.00 -13.77 24.66
N ALA A 273 5.88 -13.97 25.64
CA ALA A 273 6.19 -15.28 26.21
C ALA A 273 5.25 -15.69 27.36
N THR A 274 4.60 -14.73 28.01
CA THR A 274 3.62 -14.98 29.08
C THR A 274 2.25 -14.45 28.65
N GLY A 275 1.39 -15.35 28.18
CA GLY A 275 0.01 -15.04 27.84
C GLY A 275 -0.81 -14.67 29.08
N ASP A 276 -0.65 -13.45 29.58
CA ASP A 276 -1.38 -12.93 30.74
C ASP A 276 -2.48 -11.96 30.29
N SER A 277 -3.71 -12.49 30.25
CA SER A 277 -4.93 -11.69 30.09
C SER A 277 -5.25 -11.01 31.41
N THR A 278 -5.04 -9.69 31.50
CA THR A 278 -5.54 -8.95 32.66
C THR A 278 -7.05 -8.71 32.52
N LYS A 279 -7.78 -9.30 33.46
CA LYS A 279 -9.23 -9.28 33.65
C LYS A 279 -9.83 -7.86 33.69
N THR A 280 -10.89 -7.72 32.91
CA THR A 280 -12.21 -7.14 33.23
C THR A 280 -12.40 -6.49 34.61
N GLN A 281 -12.92 -5.25 34.59
CA GLN A 281 -13.82 -4.70 35.59
C GLN A 281 -15.03 -4.01 34.91
N PRO A 282 -16.19 -3.94 35.59
CA PRO A 282 -17.51 -3.98 34.98
C PRO A 282 -18.09 -2.59 34.74
N PHE A 283 -19.00 -2.46 33.77
CA PHE A 283 -19.98 -1.38 33.79
C PHE A 283 -21.39 -1.87 33.43
N SER A 284 -22.30 -1.25 34.16
CA SER A 284 -23.70 -1.55 34.41
C SER A 284 -24.59 -1.66 33.17
N GLY A 285 -25.63 -2.49 33.27
CA GLY A 285 -26.61 -2.75 32.21
C GLY A 285 -27.75 -1.72 32.09
N ILE A 286 -28.76 -2.17 31.31
CA ILE A 286 -30.07 -1.56 30.96
C ILE A 286 -29.97 -0.74 29.63
N GLN A 287 -30.65 -1.02 28.51
CA GLN A 287 -31.94 -1.68 28.21
C GLN A 287 -31.90 -2.60 26.98
N PHE A 288 -32.73 -3.65 27.05
CA PHE A 288 -33.23 -4.43 25.90
C PHE A 288 -34.31 -3.65 25.15
N GLY A 289 -34.26 -3.67 23.81
CA GLY A 289 -35.33 -3.22 22.92
C GLY A 289 -35.24 -3.93 21.57
N PHE A 290 -36.00 -5.01 21.45
CA PHE A 290 -36.21 -5.83 20.24
C PHE A 290 -36.63 -5.00 19.02
N VAL A 291 -35.99 -5.18 17.86
CA VAL A 291 -36.69 -5.22 16.56
C VAL A 291 -35.97 -6.22 15.64
N LEU A 292 -36.72 -7.22 15.20
CA LEU A 292 -36.29 -8.35 14.38
C LEU A 292 -37.27 -8.43 13.20
N THR A 293 -36.81 -8.13 11.99
CA THR A 293 -37.49 -8.41 10.70
C THR A 293 -36.42 -8.33 9.60
N ILE A 294 -35.88 -9.45 9.11
CA ILE A 294 -36.27 -10.19 7.90
C ILE A 294 -36.46 -9.28 6.68
N ILE A 295 -35.62 -9.47 5.66
CA ILE A 295 -36.00 -9.67 4.25
C ILE A 295 -34.84 -10.39 3.56
N SER A 296 -35.10 -11.64 3.17
CA SER A 296 -34.48 -12.28 2.00
C SER A 296 -35.34 -11.97 0.79
N VAL A 297 -34.75 -12.04 -0.41
CA VAL A 297 -35.32 -12.43 -1.73
C VAL A 297 -35.07 -11.40 -2.87
N LEU A 298 -34.52 -11.95 -3.97
CA LEU A 298 -34.34 -11.43 -5.36
C LEU A 298 -33.24 -10.36 -5.52
N LEU A 299 -32.12 -10.57 -6.22
CA LEU A 299 -31.84 -11.27 -7.49
C LEU A 299 -30.35 -11.64 -7.59
#